data_AF-A0AAU5MB33-F1
#
_entry.id   AF-A0AAU5MB33-F1
#
_cell.length_a   1.000
_cell.length_b   1.000
_cell.length_c   1.000
_cell.angle_alpha   90.00
_cell.angle_beta   90.00
_cell.angle_gamma   90.00
#
_symmetry.space_group_name_H-M   'P 1'
#
loop_
_entity.id
_entity.type
_entity.pdbx_description
1 polymer ?
#
loop_
_entity_poly.entity_id
_entity_poly.type
_entity_poly.pdbx_seq_one_letter_code
_entity_poly.pdbx_strand_id
1 'polypeptide(L)'
;MSSIVPGPQKKLEQEIDAARSGAKPLQAGDLNASAPPQEELTGLDDWPETLRAAVEAEHDRVTALATNRRRTADGALPQVVHGLGELLDQLADRLQADKPRMFGKSSTASADDSIAELLGIPADELTSAPGRGEHRAALRTIKQLRSQLKELETSHDHSRLTRLVTFVIRLAVVTESAPDSTATLAPLALDRYAKSSPDPQWDWPFDQKLAFWKQTRTTLTTN
;
A
#
# COMPACT_ATOMS: atom_id res chain seq x y z
N MET A 1 -34.40 37.85 43.92
CA MET A 1 -35.04 37.02 42.88
C MET A 1 -33.99 36.02 42.40
N SER A 2 -34.08 34.76 42.81
CA SER A 2 -33.10 33.70 42.44
C SER A 2 -33.69 32.80 41.35
N SER A 3 -33.00 32.77 40.20
CA SER A 3 -33.34 31.93 39.04
C SER A 3 -32.88 30.50 39.28
N ILE A 4 -33.84 29.58 39.44
CA ILE A 4 -33.59 28.14 39.53
C ILE A 4 -33.43 27.63 38.10
N VAL A 5 -32.18 27.34 37.71
CA VAL A 5 -31.85 26.64 36.47
C VAL A 5 -32.29 25.18 36.61
N PRO A 6 -33.17 24.64 35.75
CA PRO A 6 -33.56 23.23 35.80
C PRO A 6 -32.39 22.34 35.37
N GLY A 7 -32.09 21.32 36.18
CA GLY A 7 -31.01 20.37 35.93
C GLY A 7 -31.25 19.41 34.75
N PRO A 8 -30.20 18.64 34.36
CA PRO A 8 -30.10 17.92 33.09
C PRO A 8 -31.00 16.67 32.94
N GLN A 9 -31.78 16.30 33.97
CA GLN A 9 -32.63 15.12 33.93
C GLN A 9 -33.88 15.29 33.03
N LYS A 10 -34.37 16.53 32.84
CA LYS A 10 -35.54 16.80 31.98
C LYS A 10 -35.29 16.60 30.48
N LYS A 11 -34.04 16.56 30.02
CA LYS A 11 -33.73 16.31 28.60
C LYS A 11 -33.81 14.82 28.24
N LEU A 12 -33.51 13.92 29.18
CA LEU A 12 -33.57 12.47 28.94
C LEU A 12 -35.00 11.96 28.77
N GLU A 13 -35.98 12.53 29.48
CA GLU A 13 -37.38 12.09 29.35
C GLU A 13 -38.03 12.58 28.04
N GLN A 14 -37.62 13.75 27.51
CA GLN A 14 -38.09 14.22 26.19
C GLN A 14 -37.50 13.41 25.02
N GLU A 15 -36.31 12.85 25.17
CA GLU A 15 -35.70 11.98 24.14
C GLU A 15 -36.34 10.58 24.10
N ILE A 16 -36.88 10.09 25.22
CA ILE A 16 -37.53 8.78 25.28
C ILE A 16 -38.94 8.82 24.67
N ASP A 17 -39.69 9.92 24.83
CA ASP A 17 -41.03 10.05 24.23
C ASP A 17 -41.00 10.29 22.70
N ALA A 18 -39.90 10.80 22.15
CA ALA A 18 -39.72 10.95 20.70
C ALA A 18 -39.55 9.59 19.98
N ALA A 19 -39.10 8.55 20.69
CA ALA A 19 -38.90 7.21 20.12
C ALA A 19 -40.21 6.40 19.98
N ARG A 20 -41.33 6.84 20.58
CA ARG A 20 -42.65 6.20 20.44
C ARG A 20 -43.58 6.85 19.40
N SER A 21 -43.22 7.99 18.80
CA SER A 21 -44.11 8.74 17.90
C SER A 21 -43.92 8.46 16.40
N GLY A 22 -43.15 7.41 16.02
CA GLY A 22 -43.01 7.04 14.61
C GLY A 22 -42.13 7.97 13.78
N ALA A 23 -41.15 8.61 14.41
CA ALA A 23 -40.11 9.34 13.69
C ALA A 23 -39.21 8.36 12.91
N LYS A 24 -38.87 8.75 11.67
CA LYS A 24 -38.03 8.01 10.70
C LYS A 24 -36.85 7.31 11.38
N PRO A 25 -36.51 6.06 10.99
CA PRO A 25 -35.27 5.44 11.46
C PRO A 25 -34.10 6.34 11.07
N LEU A 26 -33.30 6.73 12.07
CA LEU A 26 -32.06 7.48 11.87
C LEU A 26 -31.22 6.75 10.84
N GLN A 27 -30.85 7.44 9.75
CA GLN A 27 -30.00 6.84 8.74
C GLN A 27 -28.59 6.72 9.33
N ALA A 28 -27.87 5.64 8.98
CA ALA A 28 -26.51 5.39 9.45
C ALA A 28 -25.52 6.54 9.16
N GLY A 29 -25.87 7.48 8.27
CA GLY A 29 -25.13 8.71 8.01
C GLY A 29 -25.18 9.77 9.12
N ASP A 30 -26.16 9.72 10.04
CA ASP A 30 -26.34 10.74 11.09
C ASP A 30 -25.39 10.54 12.29
N LEU A 31 -24.64 9.44 12.34
CA LEU A 31 -23.69 9.14 13.43
C LEU A 31 -22.28 9.70 13.20
N ASN A 32 -22.00 10.40 12.09
CA ASN A 32 -20.65 10.87 11.76
C ASN A 32 -20.63 12.19 10.95
N ALA A 33 -21.40 13.19 11.38
CA ALA A 33 -21.60 14.46 10.67
C ALA A 33 -20.37 15.40 10.57
N SER A 34 -19.15 14.96 10.87
CA SER A 34 -17.95 15.81 10.79
C SER A 34 -16.71 15.06 10.26
N ALA A 35 -16.92 14.28 9.19
CA ALA A 35 -15.82 13.90 8.32
C ALA A 35 -15.44 15.09 7.44
N PRO A 36 -14.18 15.57 7.40
CA PRO A 36 -13.73 16.25 6.20
C PRO A 36 -13.96 15.30 5.00
N PRO A 37 -14.45 15.80 3.86
CA PRO A 37 -14.61 15.00 2.66
C PRO A 37 -13.27 14.32 2.31
N GLN A 38 -13.32 13.04 1.94
CA GLN A 38 -12.13 12.35 1.43
C GLN A 38 -11.68 13.07 0.16
N GLU A 39 -10.46 13.59 0.16
CA GLU A 39 -9.88 14.16 -1.05
C GLU A 39 -9.62 13.03 -2.05
N GLU A 40 -10.17 13.15 -3.26
CA GLU A 40 -9.89 12.20 -4.33
C GLU A 40 -8.42 12.32 -4.77
N LEU A 41 -7.76 11.19 -4.98
CA LEU A 41 -6.40 11.17 -5.53
C LEU A 41 -6.45 11.63 -6.99
N THR A 42 -5.73 12.69 -7.31
CA THR A 42 -5.62 13.21 -8.68
C THR A 42 -4.30 12.80 -9.34
N GLY A 43 -4.22 12.80 -10.67
CA GLY A 43 -2.98 12.56 -11.40
C GLY A 43 -2.48 11.11 -11.34
N LEU A 44 -3.42 10.16 -11.27
CA LEU A 44 -3.16 8.72 -11.38
C LEU A 44 -3.75 8.13 -12.68
N ASP A 45 -4.34 8.95 -13.55
CA ASP A 45 -5.11 8.48 -14.72
C ASP A 45 -4.28 7.65 -15.69
N ASP A 46 -2.99 7.98 -15.83
CA ASP A 46 -2.08 7.25 -16.70
C ASP A 46 -1.50 5.98 -16.04
N TRP A 47 -1.85 5.65 -14.80
CA TRP A 47 -1.31 4.50 -14.06
C TRP A 47 -1.98 3.19 -14.49
N PRO A 48 -1.25 2.05 -14.48
CA PRO A 48 -1.89 0.76 -14.67
C PRO A 48 -3.01 0.56 -13.65
N GLU A 49 -4.13 0.03 -14.10
CA GLU A 49 -5.34 -0.09 -13.30
C GLU A 49 -5.10 -0.78 -11.95
N THR A 50 -4.34 -1.88 -11.94
CA THR A 50 -4.01 -2.64 -10.73
C THR A 50 -3.17 -1.83 -9.73
N LEU A 51 -2.20 -1.07 -10.22
CA LEU A 51 -1.35 -0.22 -9.38
C LEU A 51 -2.14 0.96 -8.82
N ARG A 52 -2.95 1.61 -9.67
CA ARG A 52 -3.84 2.71 -9.26
C ARG A 52 -4.82 2.26 -8.19
N ALA A 53 -5.52 1.14 -8.41
CA ALA A 53 -6.49 0.60 -7.46
C ALA A 53 -5.85 0.25 -6.10
N ALA A 54 -4.63 -0.31 -6.10
CA ALA A 54 -3.92 -0.62 -4.86
C ALA A 54 -3.53 0.66 -4.07
N VAL A 55 -3.13 1.73 -4.76
CA VAL A 55 -2.81 3.04 -4.16
C VAL A 55 -4.07 3.71 -3.61
N GLU A 56 -5.17 3.70 -4.36
CA GLU A 56 -6.46 4.25 -3.95
C GLU A 56 -7.01 3.52 -2.70
N ALA A 57 -6.99 2.18 -2.69
CA ALA A 57 -7.43 1.40 -1.53
C ALA A 57 -6.56 1.66 -0.29
N GLU A 58 -5.24 1.82 -0.46
CA GLU A 58 -4.36 2.17 0.65
C GLU A 58 -4.65 3.57 1.19
N HIS A 59 -4.92 4.53 0.30
CA HIS A 59 -5.29 5.89 0.69
C HIS A 59 -6.57 5.89 1.54
N ASP A 60 -7.61 5.16 1.12
CA ASP A 60 -8.84 5.02 1.89
C ASP A 60 -8.57 4.47 3.30
N ARG A 61 -7.72 3.43 3.39
CA ARG A 61 -7.34 2.83 4.66
C ARG A 61 -6.57 3.80 5.55
N VAL A 62 -5.55 4.47 5.02
CA VAL A 62 -4.70 5.40 5.80
C VAL A 62 -5.49 6.62 6.23
N THR A 63 -6.35 7.17 5.36
CA THR A 63 -7.23 8.29 5.69
C THR A 63 -8.26 7.90 6.77
N ALA A 64 -8.81 6.69 6.71
CA ALA A 64 -9.64 6.16 7.77
C ALA A 64 -8.87 6.04 9.10
N LEU A 65 -7.62 5.56 9.08
CA LEU A 65 -6.79 5.49 10.29
C LEU A 65 -6.43 6.87 10.84
N ALA A 66 -6.06 7.82 9.98
CA ALA A 66 -5.72 9.19 10.36
C ALA A 66 -6.92 9.92 11.01
N THR A 67 -8.15 9.59 10.59
CA THR A 67 -9.40 10.12 11.17
C THR A 67 -9.97 9.26 12.30
N ASN A 68 -9.18 8.32 12.84
CA ASN A 68 -9.54 7.41 13.94
C ASN A 68 -10.78 6.52 13.66
N ARG A 69 -11.01 6.17 12.40
CA ARG A 69 -12.11 5.31 11.93
C ARG A 69 -11.64 3.89 11.68
N ARG A 70 -11.29 3.20 12.76
CA ARG A 70 -10.69 1.86 12.67
C ARG A 70 -11.57 0.84 11.92
N ARG A 71 -12.89 0.82 12.16
CA ARG A 71 -13.81 -0.07 11.42
C ARG A 71 -13.85 0.20 9.92
N THR A 72 -13.74 1.47 9.52
CA THR A 72 -13.66 1.86 8.11
C THR A 72 -12.33 1.39 7.51
N ALA A 73 -11.22 1.56 8.24
CA ALA A 73 -9.92 1.04 7.84
C ALA A 73 -9.90 -0.49 7.72
N ASP A 74 -10.55 -1.21 8.65
CA ASP A 74 -10.73 -2.66 8.59
C ASP A 74 -11.54 -3.07 7.34
N GLY A 75 -12.59 -2.31 7.01
CA GLY A 75 -13.42 -2.54 5.82
C GLY A 75 -12.69 -2.33 4.49
N ALA A 76 -11.63 -1.54 4.46
CA ALA A 76 -10.79 -1.33 3.27
C ALA A 76 -9.75 -2.45 3.06
N LEU A 77 -9.49 -3.29 4.08
CA LEU A 77 -8.45 -4.32 4.02
C LEU A 77 -8.60 -5.31 2.86
N PRO A 78 -9.80 -5.84 2.54
CA PRO A 78 -9.94 -6.79 1.44
C PRO A 78 -9.50 -6.20 0.09
N GLN A 79 -9.78 -4.92 -0.15
CA GLN A 79 -9.39 -4.23 -1.39
C GLN A 79 -7.88 -4.00 -1.45
N VAL A 80 -7.27 -3.56 -0.34
CA VAL A 80 -5.81 -3.43 -0.24
C VAL A 80 -5.13 -4.78 -0.46
N VAL A 81 -5.58 -5.82 0.22
CA VAL A 81 -5.01 -7.17 0.13
C VAL A 81 -5.17 -7.75 -1.27
N HIS A 82 -6.33 -7.54 -1.90
CA HIS A 82 -6.56 -7.97 -3.28
C HIS A 82 -5.62 -7.28 -4.26
N GLY A 83 -5.55 -5.94 -4.24
CA GLY A 83 -4.69 -5.16 -5.14
C GLY A 83 -3.20 -5.51 -4.96
N LEU A 84 -2.73 -5.66 -3.72
CA LEU A 84 -1.35 -6.12 -3.46
C LEU A 84 -1.11 -7.55 -3.96
N GLY A 85 -2.11 -8.42 -3.83
CA GLY A 85 -2.06 -9.78 -4.35
C GLY A 85 -1.87 -9.82 -5.87
N GLU A 86 -2.58 -8.96 -6.60
CA GLU A 86 -2.44 -8.83 -8.06
C GLU A 86 -1.08 -8.27 -8.47
N LEU A 87 -0.60 -7.22 -7.78
CA LEU A 87 0.74 -6.67 -8.03
C LEU A 87 1.84 -7.71 -7.80
N LEU A 88 1.72 -8.51 -6.74
CA LEU A 88 2.66 -9.61 -6.48
C LEU A 88 2.62 -10.70 -7.55
N ASP A 89 1.45 -10.97 -8.14
CA ASP A 89 1.31 -11.93 -9.24
C ASP A 89 1.94 -11.39 -10.54
N GLN A 90 1.71 -10.12 -10.87
CA GLN A 90 2.37 -9.44 -12.00
C GLN A 90 3.90 -9.45 -11.85
N LEU A 91 4.41 -9.16 -10.64
CA LEU A 91 5.84 -9.23 -10.34
C LEU A 91 6.39 -10.66 -10.49
N ALA A 92 5.65 -11.67 -10.03
CA ALA A 92 6.06 -13.06 -10.16
C ALA A 92 6.11 -13.52 -11.62
N ASP A 93 5.14 -13.10 -12.43
CA ASP A 93 5.08 -13.41 -13.85
C ASP A 93 6.22 -12.75 -14.61
N ARG A 94 6.52 -11.49 -14.31
CA ARG A 94 7.67 -10.78 -14.88
C ARG A 94 9.00 -11.44 -14.53
N LEU A 95 9.22 -11.76 -13.24
CA LEU A 95 10.42 -12.46 -12.79
C LEU A 95 10.59 -13.86 -13.41
N GLN A 96 9.48 -14.52 -13.76
CA GLN A 96 9.50 -15.80 -14.46
C GLN A 96 9.84 -15.64 -15.94
N ALA A 97 9.35 -14.60 -16.60
CA ALA A 97 9.68 -14.28 -17.99
C ALA A 97 11.18 -13.92 -18.13
N ASP A 98 11.73 -13.16 -17.19
CA ASP A 98 13.11 -12.64 -17.23
C ASP A 98 14.15 -13.60 -16.60
N LYS A 99 13.85 -14.89 -16.54
CA LYS A 99 14.68 -15.87 -15.83
C LYS A 99 16.06 -16.04 -16.50
N PRO A 100 17.18 -16.03 -15.75
CA PRO A 100 18.51 -16.19 -16.33
C PRO A 100 18.63 -17.53 -17.09
N ARG A 101 19.05 -17.45 -18.36
CA ARG A 101 19.27 -18.62 -19.24
C ARG A 101 20.46 -19.45 -18.76
N MET A 102 20.43 -20.76 -19.02
CA MET A 102 21.49 -21.70 -18.55
C MET A 102 22.84 -21.51 -19.26
N PHE A 103 22.82 -21.04 -20.50
CA PHE A 103 24.00 -20.83 -21.32
C PHE A 103 23.80 -19.58 -22.15
N GLY A 104 24.29 -18.47 -21.61
CA GLY A 104 24.25 -17.16 -22.24
C GLY A 104 24.74 -16.18 -21.20
N LYS A 105 25.72 -15.34 -21.55
CA LYS A 105 26.04 -14.17 -20.74
C LYS A 105 24.72 -13.44 -20.53
N SER A 106 24.21 -13.41 -19.29
CA SER A 106 23.13 -12.48 -18.96
C SER A 106 23.62 -11.14 -19.47
N SER A 107 22.87 -10.55 -20.40
CA SER A 107 23.09 -9.16 -20.76
C SER A 107 23.01 -8.42 -19.44
N THR A 108 24.14 -7.91 -18.96
CA THR A 108 24.18 -7.04 -17.79
C THR A 108 23.46 -5.76 -18.22
N ALA A 109 22.13 -5.77 -18.14
CA ALA A 109 21.42 -4.53 -17.90
C ALA A 109 22.01 -4.04 -16.59
N SER A 110 22.90 -3.06 -16.70
CA SER A 110 23.51 -2.41 -15.55
C SER A 110 22.40 -2.13 -14.57
N ALA A 111 22.54 -2.58 -13.32
CA ALA A 111 21.68 -2.07 -12.28
C ALA A 111 21.82 -0.55 -12.33
N ASP A 112 20.73 0.16 -12.62
CA ASP A 112 20.74 1.61 -12.60
C ASP A 112 20.80 2.01 -11.13
N ASP A 113 21.91 2.63 -10.71
CA ASP A 113 22.14 3.07 -9.34
C ASP A 113 20.99 3.96 -8.83
N SER A 114 20.40 4.76 -9.74
CA SER A 114 19.25 5.61 -9.44
C SER A 114 18.02 4.78 -9.07
N ILE A 115 17.77 3.68 -9.79
CA ILE A 115 16.65 2.76 -9.52
C ILE A 115 16.90 1.92 -8.27
N ALA A 116 18.15 1.55 -8.02
CA ALA A 116 18.55 0.86 -6.79
C ALA A 116 18.30 1.74 -5.56
N GLU A 117 18.67 3.02 -5.62
CA GLU A 117 18.38 3.99 -4.55
C GLU A 117 16.88 4.13 -4.31
N LEU A 118 16.08 4.21 -5.37
CA LEU A 118 14.61 4.24 -5.28
C LEU A 118 14.06 3.01 -4.55
N LEU A 119 14.67 1.83 -4.69
CA LEU A 119 14.28 0.60 -3.99
C LEU A 119 14.90 0.46 -2.59
N GLY A 120 15.75 1.39 -2.16
CA GLY A 120 16.49 1.33 -0.90
C GLY A 120 17.58 0.24 -0.90
N ILE A 121 18.13 -0.08 -2.08
CA ILE A 121 19.25 -1.00 -2.26
C ILE A 121 20.55 -0.18 -2.25
N PRO A 122 21.49 -0.45 -1.33
CA PRO A 122 22.74 0.30 -1.27
C PRO A 122 23.69 -0.14 -2.39
N ALA A 123 24.55 0.78 -2.84
CA ALA A 123 25.41 0.58 -4.01
C ALA A 123 26.38 -0.61 -3.89
N ASP A 124 26.78 -0.99 -2.68
CA ASP A 124 27.62 -2.16 -2.41
C ASP A 124 26.92 -3.50 -2.69
N GLU A 125 25.58 -3.53 -2.64
CA GLU A 125 24.76 -4.70 -2.97
C GLU A 125 24.53 -4.88 -4.48
N LEU A 126 24.95 -3.92 -5.32
CA LEU A 126 24.83 -3.98 -6.79
C LEU A 126 26.00 -4.69 -7.48
N THR A 127 26.95 -5.21 -6.69
CA THR A 127 28.25 -5.72 -7.15
C THR A 127 28.17 -7.03 -7.96
N SER A 128 27.02 -7.71 -8.01
CA SER A 128 26.80 -8.87 -8.89
C SER A 128 25.33 -9.03 -9.26
N ALA A 129 25.08 -9.27 -10.55
CA ALA A 129 23.73 -9.55 -11.05
C ALA A 129 23.17 -10.83 -10.41
N PRO A 130 21.89 -10.84 -9.99
CA PRO A 130 21.29 -12.01 -9.36
C PRO A 130 21.28 -13.21 -10.30
N GLY A 131 21.68 -14.36 -9.77
CA GLY A 131 21.64 -15.63 -10.47
C GLY A 131 20.29 -16.34 -10.35
N ARG A 132 20.23 -17.57 -10.87
CA ARG A 132 19.00 -18.40 -10.82
C ARG A 132 18.59 -18.73 -9.38
N GLY A 133 19.53 -18.78 -8.45
CA GLY A 133 19.26 -19.05 -7.04
C GLY A 133 18.45 -17.92 -6.40
N GLU A 134 18.90 -16.70 -6.66
CA GLU A 134 18.32 -15.44 -6.21
C GLU A 134 16.94 -15.23 -6.82
N HIS A 135 16.76 -15.47 -8.13
CA HIS A 135 15.42 -15.44 -8.76
C HIS A 135 14.46 -16.47 -8.15
N ARG A 136 14.93 -17.69 -7.84
CA ARG A 136 14.09 -18.69 -7.17
C ARG A 136 13.75 -18.28 -5.74
N ALA A 137 14.69 -17.69 -5.01
CA ALA A 137 14.46 -17.15 -3.69
C ALA A 137 13.41 -16.03 -3.74
N ALA A 138 13.55 -15.08 -4.65
CA ALA A 138 12.61 -14.00 -4.90
C ALA A 138 11.18 -14.51 -5.14
N LEU A 139 10.99 -15.51 -6.01
CA LEU A 139 9.68 -16.12 -6.24
C LEU A 139 9.10 -16.82 -5.00
N ARG A 140 9.96 -17.40 -4.15
CA ARG A 140 9.50 -17.95 -2.85
C ARG A 140 9.10 -16.83 -1.90
N THR A 141 9.87 -15.74 -1.85
CA THR A 141 9.53 -14.55 -1.05
C THR A 141 8.17 -14.02 -1.47
N ILE A 142 7.91 -13.83 -2.78
CA ILE A 142 6.58 -13.40 -3.26
C ILE A 142 5.46 -14.32 -2.75
N LYS A 143 5.64 -15.65 -2.85
CA LYS A 143 4.66 -16.61 -2.29
C LYS A 143 4.45 -16.43 -0.79
N GLN A 144 5.53 -16.18 -0.04
CA GLN A 144 5.45 -15.88 1.39
C GLN A 144 4.69 -14.59 1.66
N LEU A 145 4.96 -13.52 0.91
CA LEU A 145 4.24 -12.23 1.02
C LEU A 145 2.74 -12.42 0.77
N ARG A 146 2.35 -13.23 -0.21
CA ARG A 146 0.93 -13.56 -0.46
C ARG A 146 0.29 -14.27 0.73
N SER A 147 1.00 -15.19 1.38
CA SER A 147 0.51 -15.83 2.60
C SER A 147 0.37 -14.83 3.74
N GLN A 148 1.33 -13.90 3.87
CA GLN A 148 1.28 -12.83 4.86
C GLN A 148 0.11 -11.87 4.62
N LEU A 149 -0.22 -11.54 3.37
CA LEU A 149 -1.38 -10.70 3.05
C LEU A 149 -2.69 -11.29 3.60
N LYS A 150 -2.89 -12.60 3.42
CA LYS A 150 -4.07 -13.30 3.96
C LYS A 150 -4.12 -13.28 5.48
N GLU A 151 -2.96 -13.43 6.13
CA GLU A 151 -2.84 -13.30 7.60
C GLU A 151 -3.18 -11.88 8.06
N LEU A 152 -2.67 -10.87 7.35
CA LEU A 152 -2.89 -9.45 7.66
C LEU A 152 -4.35 -9.00 7.48
N GLU A 153 -5.03 -9.56 6.50
CA GLU A 153 -6.46 -9.35 6.29
C GLU A 153 -7.28 -9.73 7.54
N THR A 154 -6.92 -10.85 8.18
CA THR A 154 -7.67 -11.36 9.36
C THR A 154 -7.19 -10.80 10.70
N SER A 155 -5.91 -10.46 10.81
CA SER A 155 -5.32 -9.96 12.06
C SER A 155 -5.50 -8.45 12.26
N HIS A 156 -5.84 -7.72 11.20
CA HIS A 156 -5.99 -6.26 11.21
C HIS A 156 -4.73 -5.51 11.72
N ASP A 157 -3.54 -6.08 11.48
CA ASP A 157 -2.27 -5.43 11.77
C ASP A 157 -1.93 -4.40 10.69
N HIS A 158 -2.51 -3.21 10.83
CA HIS A 158 -2.33 -2.09 9.91
C HIS A 158 -0.88 -1.60 9.81
N SER A 159 -0.08 -1.77 10.86
CA SER A 159 1.32 -1.38 10.85
C SER A 159 2.06 -2.30 9.89
N ARG A 160 2.02 -3.61 10.15
CA ARG A 160 2.68 -4.58 9.27
C ARG A 160 2.17 -4.51 7.83
N LEU A 161 0.88 -4.22 7.64
CA LEU A 161 0.32 -3.99 6.31
C LEU A 161 0.91 -2.75 5.62
N THR A 162 1.01 -1.60 6.30
CA THR A 162 1.62 -0.39 5.72
C THR A 162 3.04 -0.66 5.19
N ARG A 163 3.80 -1.58 5.82
CA ARG A 163 5.19 -1.89 5.44
C ARG A 163 5.19 -2.65 4.14
N LEU A 164 4.32 -3.65 4.08
CA LEU A 164 4.15 -4.49 2.91
C LEU A 164 3.60 -3.69 1.73
N VAL A 165 2.58 -2.85 1.95
CA VAL A 165 2.01 -1.95 0.94
C VAL A 165 3.09 -1.06 0.35
N THR A 166 3.83 -0.35 1.21
CA THR A 166 4.87 0.60 0.79
C THR A 166 5.93 -0.11 -0.06
N PHE A 167 6.37 -1.29 0.37
CA PHE A 167 7.34 -2.10 -0.38
C PHE A 167 6.80 -2.57 -1.74
N VAL A 168 5.61 -3.17 -1.78
CA VAL A 168 5.04 -3.75 -3.00
C VAL A 168 4.69 -2.67 -4.02
N ILE A 169 4.08 -1.56 -3.60
CA ILE A 169 3.78 -0.44 -4.51
C ILE A 169 5.07 0.13 -5.09
N ARG A 170 6.10 0.36 -4.27
CA ARG A 170 7.39 0.87 -4.74
C ARG A 170 8.04 -0.08 -5.76
N LEU A 171 8.02 -1.38 -5.49
CA LEU A 171 8.55 -2.38 -6.40
C LEU A 171 7.74 -2.46 -7.71
N ALA A 172 6.42 -2.33 -7.65
CA ALA A 172 5.54 -2.31 -8.82
C ALA A 172 5.76 -1.06 -9.68
N VAL A 173 5.90 0.12 -9.06
CA VAL A 173 6.22 1.39 -9.75
C VAL A 173 7.51 1.24 -10.56
N VAL A 174 8.57 0.69 -9.95
CA VAL A 174 9.85 0.45 -10.63
C VAL A 174 9.70 -0.59 -11.73
N THR A 175 8.99 -1.69 -11.47
CA THR A 175 8.84 -2.77 -12.46
C THR A 175 8.08 -2.31 -13.70
N GLU A 176 7.06 -1.48 -13.53
CA GLU A 176 6.31 -0.92 -14.65
C GLU A 176 7.11 0.12 -15.42
N SER A 177 7.85 0.97 -14.73
CA SER A 177 8.53 2.11 -15.36
C SER A 177 9.90 1.75 -15.94
N ALA A 178 10.55 0.72 -15.41
CA ALA A 178 11.87 0.25 -15.84
C ALA A 178 11.90 -1.30 -15.89
N PRO A 179 11.13 -1.91 -16.81
CA PRO A 179 10.97 -3.36 -16.87
C PRO A 179 12.29 -4.11 -17.08
N ASP A 180 13.26 -3.50 -17.75
CA ASP A 180 14.58 -4.09 -18.01
C ASP A 180 15.45 -4.21 -16.75
N SER A 181 15.24 -3.34 -15.75
CA SER A 181 15.96 -3.37 -14.48
C SER A 181 15.34 -4.34 -13.47
N THR A 182 14.10 -4.78 -13.70
CA THR A 182 13.33 -5.65 -12.80
C THR A 182 14.06 -6.96 -12.50
N ALA A 183 14.59 -7.61 -13.54
CA ALA A 183 15.28 -8.89 -13.40
C ALA A 183 16.48 -8.81 -12.44
N THR A 184 17.17 -7.67 -12.43
CA THR A 184 18.36 -7.45 -11.61
C THR A 184 18.01 -6.94 -10.20
N LEU A 185 17.06 -6.00 -10.09
CA LEU A 185 16.81 -5.29 -8.84
C LEU A 185 15.71 -5.92 -7.98
N ALA A 186 14.68 -6.54 -8.57
CA ALA A 186 13.59 -7.13 -7.80
C ALA A 186 14.07 -8.29 -6.89
N PRO A 187 14.98 -9.19 -7.31
CA PRO A 187 15.51 -10.21 -6.41
C PRO A 187 16.24 -9.63 -5.19
N LEU A 188 17.01 -8.55 -5.39
CA LEU A 188 17.72 -7.84 -4.31
C LEU A 188 16.73 -7.17 -3.35
N ALA A 189 15.75 -6.43 -3.88
CA ALA A 189 14.71 -5.77 -3.08
C ALA A 189 13.91 -6.79 -2.24
N LEU A 190 13.53 -7.93 -2.84
CA LEU A 190 12.80 -9.00 -2.15
C LEU A 190 13.65 -9.69 -1.07
N ASP A 191 14.95 -9.90 -1.31
CA ASP A 191 15.86 -10.45 -0.30
C ASP A 191 16.03 -9.49 0.89
N ARG A 192 16.19 -8.19 0.64
CA ARG A 192 16.23 -7.15 1.68
C ARG A 192 14.95 -7.11 2.51
N TYR A 193 13.80 -7.17 1.85
CA TYR A 193 12.52 -7.24 2.56
C TYR A 193 12.43 -8.51 3.42
N ALA A 194 12.82 -9.67 2.89
CA ALA A 194 12.81 -10.94 3.62
C ALA A 194 13.75 -10.91 4.85
N LYS A 195 14.89 -10.22 4.75
CA LYS A 195 15.84 -9.97 5.85
C LYS A 195 15.37 -8.89 6.83
N SER A 196 14.17 -8.33 6.63
CA SER A 196 13.62 -7.26 7.45
C SER A 196 14.48 -6.00 7.47
N SER A 197 15.25 -5.73 6.41
CA SER A 197 16.03 -4.49 6.29
C SER A 197 15.14 -3.25 6.49
N PRO A 198 15.68 -2.16 7.06
CA PRO A 198 14.94 -0.91 7.21
C PRO A 198 14.41 -0.44 5.86
N ASP A 199 13.12 -0.08 5.82
CA ASP A 199 12.52 0.52 4.64
C ASP A 199 12.57 2.05 4.78
N PRO A 200 13.20 2.78 3.86
CA PRO A 200 13.42 4.22 3.98
C PRO A 200 12.13 5.05 3.90
N GLN A 201 11.03 4.46 3.40
CA GLN A 201 9.75 5.15 3.25
C GLN A 201 8.73 4.71 4.30
N TRP A 202 9.05 3.72 5.14
CA TRP A 202 8.08 3.11 6.05
C TRP A 202 7.33 4.14 6.92
N ASP A 203 8.06 5.08 7.49
CA ASP A 203 7.59 6.13 8.39
C ASP A 203 7.08 7.40 7.69
N TRP A 204 7.15 7.45 6.35
CA TRP A 204 6.68 8.61 5.60
C TRP A 204 5.15 8.72 5.60
N PRO A 205 4.59 9.93 5.67
CA PRO A 205 3.18 10.17 5.37
C PRO A 205 2.80 9.69 3.97
N PHE A 206 1.53 9.31 3.79
CA PHE A 206 1.03 8.80 2.50
C PHE A 206 1.26 9.79 1.36
N ASP A 207 1.00 11.09 1.57
CA ASP A 207 1.17 12.11 0.52
C ASP A 207 2.63 12.23 0.07
N GLN A 208 3.57 12.09 1.01
CA GLN A 208 5.00 12.11 0.70
C GLN A 208 5.39 10.86 -0.11
N LYS A 209 4.87 9.68 0.25
CA LYS A 209 5.05 8.43 -0.52
C LYS A 209 4.48 8.57 -1.93
N LEU A 210 3.26 9.08 -2.05
CA LEU A 210 2.55 9.24 -3.32
C LEU A 210 3.30 10.21 -4.25
N ALA A 211 3.72 11.36 -3.73
CA ALA A 211 4.50 12.33 -4.48
C ALA A 211 5.81 11.71 -5.00
N PHE A 212 6.50 10.95 -4.16
CA PHE A 212 7.72 10.24 -4.53
C PHE A 212 7.46 9.18 -5.61
N TRP A 213 6.41 8.37 -5.49
CA TRP A 213 6.07 7.35 -6.48
C TRP A 213 5.69 7.97 -7.82
N LYS A 214 4.92 9.06 -7.82
CA LYS A 214 4.61 9.84 -9.03
C LYS A 214 5.87 10.37 -9.69
N GLN A 215 6.74 11.04 -8.93
CA GLN A 215 8.00 11.58 -9.44
C GLN A 215 8.89 10.46 -10.01
N THR A 216 8.99 9.33 -9.31
CA THR A 216 9.73 8.15 -9.74
C THR A 216 9.23 7.66 -11.10
N ARG A 217 7.92 7.44 -11.21
CA ARG A 217 7.29 6.98 -12.45
C ARG A 217 7.56 7.95 -13.60
N THR A 218 7.30 9.24 -13.41
CA THR A 218 7.57 10.26 -14.45
C THR A 218 9.03 10.28 -14.89
N THR A 219 9.97 10.18 -13.94
CA THR A 219 11.41 10.20 -14.24
C THR A 219 11.82 8.97 -15.05
N LEU A 220 11.28 7.80 -14.72
CA LEU A 220 11.62 6.53 -15.38
C LEU A 220 10.91 6.35 -16.73
N THR A 221 9.70 6.87 -16.92
CA THR A 221 8.98 6.77 -18.20
C THR A 221 9.41 7.80 -19.24
N THR A 222 10.13 8.85 -18.84
CA THR A 222 10.60 9.92 -19.76
C THR A 222 11.99 9.63 -20.32
N ASN A 223 12.71 8.67 -19.74
CA ASN A 223 14.04 8.20 -20.18
C ASN A 223 13.91 6.96 -21.08
#